data_AF-A0A495QZD1-F1
#
_entry.id   AF-A0A495QZD1-F1
#
_cell.length_a   1.000
_cell.length_b   1.000
_cell.length_c   1.000
_cell.angle_alpha   90.00
_cell.angle_beta   90.00
_cell.angle_gamma   90.00
#
_symmetry.space_group_name_H-M   'P 1'
#
loop_
_entity.id
_entity.type
_entity.pdbx_description
1 polymer ?
#
loop_
_entity_poly.entity_id
_entity_poly.type
_entity_poly.pdbx_seq_one_letter_code
_entity_poly.pdbx_strand_id
1 'polypeptide(L)' 'MNAGAPLAEVSEHFGVICRRGCYTRSLWALVRCNRGWRLVEAVSVRELVMAITHPDGWPWP' A
#
# COMPACT_ATOMS: atom_id res chain seq x y z
N MET A 1 -8.47 -10.78 11.72
CA MET A 1 -7.22 -10.03 11.99
C MET A 1 -7.48 -8.54 11.78
N ASN A 2 -7.17 -7.75 12.80
CA ASN A 2 -7.37 -6.31 12.81
C ASN A 2 -6.17 -5.63 12.13
N ALA A 3 -6.26 -5.43 10.81
CA ALA A 3 -5.15 -4.87 10.02
C ALA A 3 -4.89 -3.36 10.29
N GLY A 4 -5.69 -2.72 11.13
CA GLY A 4 -5.64 -1.27 11.37
C GLY A 4 -4.32 -0.78 11.96
N ALA A 5 -3.82 -1.41 13.03
CA ALA A 5 -2.57 -0.99 13.66
C ALA A 5 -1.34 -1.17 12.74
N PRO A 6 -1.16 -2.32 12.05
CA PRO A 6 -0.07 -2.47 11.07
C PRO A 6 -0.15 -1.49 9.89
N LEU A 7 -1.35 -1.15 9.41
CA LEU A 7 -1.52 -0.18 8.32
C LEU A 7 -1.17 1.25 8.77
N ALA A 8 -1.50 1.61 10.00
CA ALA A 8 -1.15 2.92 10.56
C ALA A 8 0.37 3.07 10.69
N GLU A 9 1.05 2.04 11.18
CA GLU A 9 2.52 2.01 11.29
C GLU A 9 3.19 2.16 9.92
N VAL A 10 2.75 1.41 8.90
CA VAL A 10 3.27 1.55 7.53
C VAL A 10 3.00 2.95 6.98
N SER A 11 1.81 3.50 7.24
CA SER A 11 1.45 4.85 6.76
C SER A 11 2.37 5.92 7.33
N GLU A 12 2.64 5.84 8.64
CA GLU A 12 3.54 6.76 9.34
C GLU A 12 4.98 6.59 8.89
N HIS A 13 5.47 5.35 8.80
CA HIS A 13 6.86 5.05 8.44
C HIS A 13 7.23 5.54 7.03
N PHE A 14 6.34 5.37 6.06
CA PHE A 14 6.60 5.74 4.66
C PHE A 14 6.01 7.10 4.27
N GLY A 15 5.25 7.75 5.16
CA GLY A 15 4.57 9.02 4.85
C GLY A 15 3.52 8.88 3.74
N VAL A 16 2.85 7.73 3.65
CA VAL A 16 1.82 7.43 2.64
C VAL A 16 0.50 7.07 3.30
N ILE A 17 -0.61 7.33 2.62
CA ILE A 17 -1.92 6.93 3.13
C ILE A 17 -2.21 5.49 2.71
N CYS A 18 -2.29 4.58 3.68
CA CYS A 18 -2.74 3.21 3.44
C CYS A 18 -4.22 3.03 3.81
N ARG A 19 -4.96 2.28 3.00
CA ARG A 19 -6.37 1.94 3.22
C ARG A 19 -6.59 0.45 3.05
N ARG A 20 -7.54 -0.11 3.80
CA ARG A 20 -8.05 -1.46 3.52
C ARG A 20 -9.35 -1.34 2.74
N GLY A 21 -9.46 -2.04 1.62
CA GLY A 21 -10.68 -2.15 0.84
C GLY A 21 -11.77 -2.86 1.64
N CYS A 22 -12.95 -2.25 1.74
CA CYS A 22 -14.06 -2.79 2.52
C CYS A 22 -14.60 -4.11 1.94
N TYR A 23 -14.55 -4.26 0.61
CA TYR A 23 -15.12 -5.40 -0.11
C TYR A 23 -14.06 -6.44 -0.49
N THR A 24 -12.97 -6.00 -1.12
CA THR A 24 -11.88 -6.88 -1.56
C THR A 24 -11.01 -7.37 -0.41
N ARG A 25 -11.04 -6.68 0.74
CA ARG A 25 -10.14 -6.86 1.89
C ARG A 25 -8.66 -6.66 1.59
N SER A 26 -8.30 -6.24 0.37
CA SER A 26 -6.96 -5.86 -0.04
C SER A 26 -6.53 -4.53 0.59
N LEU A 27 -5.23 -4.30 0.62
CA LEU A 27 -4.59 -3.11 1.15
C LEU A 27 -4.16 -2.23 -0.02
N TRP A 28 -4.38 -0.93 0.11
CA TRP A 28 -4.15 0.04 -0.94
C TRP A 28 -3.27 1.16 -0.42
N ALA A 29 -2.37 1.68 -1.24
CA ALA A 29 -1.62 2.90 -0.95
C ALA A 29 -1.46 3.75 -2.22
N LEU A 30 -1.46 5.09 -2.06
CA LEU A 30 -1.09 6.01 -3.13
C LEU A 30 0.37 6.41 -2.96
N VAL A 31 1.21 6.12 -3.95
CA VAL A 31 2.67 6.23 -3.88
C VAL A 31 3.24 7.08 -5.02
N ARG A 32 4.30 7.84 -4.74
CA ARG A 32 5.00 8.63 -5.75
C ARG A 32 6.00 7.74 -6.48
N CYS A 33 5.92 7.72 -7.80
CA CYS A 33 6.76 6.92 -8.71
C CYS A 33 7.56 7.85 -9.63
N ASN A 34 8.46 7.33 -10.45
CA ASN A 34 9.19 8.15 -11.42
C ASN A 34 8.26 8.86 -12.42
N ARG A 35 7.15 8.23 -12.80
CA ARG A 35 6.20 8.73 -13.81
C ARG A 35 4.99 9.50 -13.26
N GLY A 36 4.91 9.72 -11.94
CA GLY A 36 3.77 10.41 -11.34
C GLY A 36 3.35 9.79 -10.01
N TRP A 37 2.04 9.80 -9.76
CA TRP A 37 1.44 9.06 -8.65
C TRP A 37 0.85 7.76 -9.16
N ARG A 38 0.92 6.72 -8.34
CA ARG A 38 0.38 5.40 -8.65
C ARG A 38 -0.36 4.88 -7.44
N LEU A 39 -1.50 4.25 -7.69
CA LEU A 39 -2.17 3.45 -6.70
C LEU A 39 -1.53 2.04 -6.73
N VAL A 40 -1.35 1.43 -5.56
CA VAL A 40 -0.87 0.05 -5.42
C VAL A 40 -1.76 -0.76 -4.48
N GLU A 41 -2.03 -2.01 -4.85
CA GLU A 41 -2.85 -2.99 -4.16
C GLU A 41 -2.00 -4.18 -3.71
N ALA A 42 -2.23 -4.64 -2.49
CA ALA A 42 -1.55 -5.78 -1.89
C ALA A 42 -2.52 -6.63 -1.07
N VAL A 43 -2.30 -7.95 -0.99
CA VAL A 43 -3.15 -8.82 -0.17
C VAL A 43 -2.65 -8.96 1.27
N SER A 44 -1.44 -8.45 1.57
CA SER A 44 -0.84 -8.47 2.90
C SER A 44 -0.03 -7.20 3.19
N VAL A 45 0.24 -6.93 4.47
CA VAL A 45 1.08 -5.80 4.89
C VAL A 45 2.50 -5.90 4.31
N ARG A 46 3.05 -7.12 4.26
CA ARG A 46 4.38 -7.37 3.68
C ARG A 46 4.40 -7.02 2.19
N GLU A 47 3.39 -7.43 1.43
CA GLU A 47 3.26 -7.04 0.03
C GLU A 47 3.07 -5.54 -0.14
N LEU A 48 2.30 -4.90 0.74
CA LEU A 48 2.11 -3.45 0.70
C LEU A 48 3.44 -2.71 0.86
N VAL A 49 4.29 -3.14 1.79
CA VAL A 49 5.64 -2.59 1.96
C VAL A 49 6.49 -2.79 0.71
N MET A 50 6.41 -3.95 0.06
CA MET A 50 7.11 -4.18 -1.22
C MET A 50 6.57 -3.27 -2.34
N ALA A 51 5.26 -3.09 -2.42
CA ALA A 51 4.61 -2.22 -3.39
C ALA A 51 4.98 -0.75 -3.21
N ILE A 52 5.09 -0.28 -1.96
CA ILE A 52 5.51 1.08 -1.62
C ILE A 52 6.99 1.31 -1.95
N THR A 53 7.85 0.34 -1.65
CA THR A 53 9.30 0.47 -1.86
C THR A 53 9.72 0.30 -3.32
N HIS A 54 8.96 -0.47 -4.11
CA HIS A 54 9.26 -0.76 -5.52
C HIS A 54 8.05 -0.53 -6.44
N PRO A 55 7.50 0.69 -6.51
CA PRO A 55 6.19 0.92 -7.11
C PRO A 55 6.19 0.90 -8.65
N ASP A 56 7.32 1.18 -9.30
CA ASP A 56 7.42 1.19 -10.77
C ASP A 56 7.24 -0.22 -11.38
N GLY A 57 7.60 -1.28 -10.63
CA GLY A 57 7.51 -2.68 -11.06
C GLY A 57 6.30 -3.44 -10.51
N TRP A 58 5.45 -2.78 -9.71
CA TRP A 58 4.32 -3.48 -9.09
C TRP A 58 3.30 -3.93 -10.16
N PRO A 59 2.81 -5.18 -10.12
CA PRO A 59 1.93 -5.70 -11.18
C PRO A 59 0.49 -5.19 -11.07
N TRP A 60 0.08 -4.73 -9.88
CA TRP A 60 -1.29 -4.32 -9.61
C TRP A 60 -1.40 -2.78 -9.50
N PRO A 61 -2.59 -2.21 -9.79
CA PRO A 61 -2.88 -0.81 -9.49
C PRO A 61 -3.16 -0.63 -8.00
#